data_AF-A0A504UA18-F1
#
_entry.id   AF-A0A504UA18-F1
#
_cell.length_a   1.000
_cell.length_b   1.000
_cell.length_c   1.000
_cell.angle_alpha   90.00
_cell.angle_beta   90.00
_cell.angle_gamma   90.00
#
_symmetry.space_group_name_H-M   'P 1'
#
loop_
_entity.id
_entity.type
_entity.pdbx_description
1 polymer ?
#
loop_
_entity_poly.entity_id
_entity_poly.type
_entity_poly.pdbx_seq_one_letter_code
_entity_poly.pdbx_strand_id
1 'polypeptide(L)'
;MKNPVAHRCVRLVSEAAASIGFLAYQGPVEREDHPALSLLSRPNGAMTGADFLEALYGQLLLSGNGFVEAIAVGAGAGGRAELHLLRPDRVSVVSGADGWPAGYDYRAGTRARRIALEGLLHLKLFHPLDDHEGFAPLAAAQVALDLHNAAGRWNKALLDNSARPSGVLVYQPKEGGNLTADQYQRLKVELDEGYSGPMRAGRPLLLEGGLDWKSMGLSPKDMDFVEAKNGAARDIALAFGVPPMLLGIPGDNTYANYQEANRAFYRLTVLPLVTRTGASLSVFLGELTGEALRLVPDLDTVAGLAAERDALWARVGAAAFLTDEEKREAVGY
;
A
#
# COMPACT_ATOMS: atom_id res chain seq x y z
N MET A 1 -3.35 7.77 -7.14
CA MET A 1 -1.97 7.58 -6.67
C MET A 1 -1.10 7.19 -7.87
N LYS A 2 0.09 7.80 -8.07
CA LYS A 2 0.93 7.59 -9.28
C LYS A 2 2.14 6.67 -9.07
N ASN A 3 2.59 6.48 -7.82
CA ASN A 3 3.76 5.64 -7.52
C ASN A 3 3.33 4.16 -7.42
N PRO A 4 3.90 3.25 -8.23
CA PRO A 4 3.48 1.85 -8.28
C PRO A 4 3.80 1.08 -6.99
N VAL A 5 4.90 1.40 -6.31
CA VAL A 5 5.29 0.75 -5.05
C VAL A 5 4.30 1.10 -3.96
N ALA A 6 4.01 2.40 -3.78
CA ALA A 6 3.03 2.87 -2.81
C ALA A 6 1.63 2.30 -3.07
N HIS A 7 1.20 2.31 -4.35
CA HIS A 7 -0.07 1.74 -4.75
C HIS A 7 -0.14 0.25 -4.43
N ARG A 8 0.94 -0.51 -4.71
CA ARG A 8 0.97 -1.94 -4.42
C ARG A 8 0.99 -2.22 -2.92
N CYS A 9 1.71 -1.44 -2.11
CA CYS A 9 1.72 -1.59 -0.65
C CYS A 9 0.33 -1.39 -0.06
N VAL A 10 -0.33 -0.26 -0.38
CA VAL A 10 -1.68 0.04 0.12
C VAL A 10 -2.65 -1.06 -0.30
N ARG A 11 -2.65 -1.42 -1.59
CA ARG A 11 -3.54 -2.46 -2.11
C ARG A 11 -3.30 -3.81 -1.43
N LEU A 12 -2.04 -4.24 -1.30
CA LEU A 12 -1.71 -5.54 -0.70
C LEU A 12 -2.13 -5.62 0.78
N VAL A 13 -1.88 -4.56 1.56
CA VAL A 13 -2.30 -4.53 2.98
C VAL A 13 -3.82 -4.48 3.08
N SER A 14 -4.48 -3.61 2.32
CA SER A 14 -5.94 -3.45 2.36
C SER A 14 -6.69 -4.71 1.90
N GLU A 15 -6.30 -5.32 0.77
CA GLU A 15 -6.90 -6.56 0.26
C GLU A 15 -6.69 -7.71 1.27
N ALA A 16 -5.47 -7.85 1.81
CA ALA A 16 -5.17 -8.89 2.79
C ALA A 16 -5.96 -8.70 4.09
N ALA A 17 -6.06 -7.47 4.61
CA ALA A 17 -6.81 -7.15 5.81
C ALA A 17 -8.32 -7.32 5.63
N ALA A 18 -8.86 -6.93 4.46
CA ALA A 18 -10.28 -7.07 4.13
C ALA A 18 -10.71 -8.53 3.90
N SER A 19 -9.76 -9.40 3.54
CA SER A 19 -10.02 -10.84 3.39
C SER A 19 -10.27 -11.57 4.71
N ILE A 20 -9.91 -10.96 5.85
CA ILE A 20 -10.09 -11.53 7.18
C ILE A 20 -11.46 -11.12 7.70
N GLY A 21 -12.34 -12.11 7.86
CA GLY A 21 -13.66 -11.92 8.46
C GLY A 21 -13.60 -11.65 9.96
N PHE A 22 -14.76 -11.36 10.56
CA PHE A 22 -14.92 -11.22 11.99
C PHE A 22 -15.90 -12.26 12.53
N LEU A 23 -15.57 -12.82 13.69
CA LEU A 23 -16.46 -13.61 14.53
C LEU A 23 -17.07 -12.71 15.60
N ALA A 24 -18.36 -12.89 15.89
CA ALA A 24 -19.06 -12.08 16.89
C ALA A 24 -19.27 -12.87 18.18
N TYR A 25 -18.96 -12.24 19.31
CA TYR A 25 -19.11 -12.80 20.65
C TYR A 25 -19.94 -11.89 21.53
N GLN A 26 -20.74 -12.50 22.39
CA GLN A 26 -21.44 -11.86 23.51
C GLN A 26 -21.00 -12.54 24.80
N GLY A 27 -20.13 -11.88 25.56
CA GLY A 27 -19.41 -12.54 26.65
C GLY A 27 -18.53 -13.68 26.10
N PRO A 28 -18.58 -14.89 26.69
CA PRO A 28 -17.80 -16.04 26.22
C PRO A 28 -18.49 -16.83 25.09
N VAL A 29 -19.66 -16.41 24.61
CA VAL A 29 -20.44 -17.20 23.66
C VAL A 29 -20.42 -16.57 22.27
N GLU A 30 -20.02 -17.36 21.28
CA GLU A 30 -20.08 -17.00 19.87
C GLU A 30 -21.54 -16.84 19.40
N ARG A 31 -21.76 -15.92 18.47
CA ARG A 31 -23.05 -15.52 17.89
C ARG A 31 -22.92 -15.41 16.37
N GLU A 32 -22.99 -16.55 15.69
CA GLU A 32 -22.90 -16.63 14.22
C GLU A 32 -23.97 -15.77 13.51
N ASP A 33 -25.17 -15.66 14.08
CA ASP A 33 -26.31 -14.92 13.51
C ASP A 33 -26.40 -13.46 14.00
N HIS A 34 -25.35 -12.91 14.61
CA HIS A 34 -25.43 -11.55 15.17
C HIS A 34 -25.70 -10.50 14.05
N PRO A 35 -26.67 -9.56 14.24
CA PRO A 35 -27.02 -8.58 13.20
C PRO A 35 -25.84 -7.71 12.71
N ALA A 36 -24.86 -7.47 13.58
CA ALA A 36 -23.63 -6.76 13.22
C ALA A 36 -22.83 -7.47 12.11
N LEU A 37 -22.77 -8.81 12.09
CA LEU A 37 -22.09 -9.56 11.04
C LEU A 37 -22.82 -9.39 9.70
N SER A 38 -24.15 -9.44 9.72
CA SER A 38 -24.97 -9.16 8.55
C SER A 38 -24.74 -7.73 8.04
N LEU A 39 -24.71 -6.73 8.93
CA LEU A 39 -24.41 -5.34 8.57
C LEU A 39 -23.00 -5.18 7.99
N LEU A 40 -21.99 -5.83 8.56
CA LEU A 40 -20.61 -5.77 8.03
C LEU A 40 -20.48 -6.49 6.68
N SER A 41 -21.24 -7.56 6.45
CA SER A 41 -21.24 -8.28 5.16
C SER A 41 -21.84 -7.44 4.03
N ARG A 42 -22.82 -6.59 4.35
CA ARG A 42 -23.48 -5.67 3.42
C ARG A 42 -23.71 -4.30 4.07
N PRO A 43 -22.66 -3.47 4.17
CA PRO A 43 -22.69 -2.22 4.92
C PRO A 43 -23.66 -1.21 4.32
N ASN A 44 -23.80 -1.19 2.99
CA ASN A 44 -24.75 -0.32 2.31
C ASN A 44 -25.16 -0.92 0.96
N GLY A 45 -25.99 -0.18 0.20
CA GLY A 45 -26.46 -0.62 -1.12
C GLY A 45 -25.40 -0.64 -2.24
N ALA A 46 -24.24 -0.02 -2.03
CA ALA A 46 -23.22 0.21 -3.06
C ALA A 46 -21.96 -0.66 -2.90
N MET A 47 -21.68 -1.17 -1.71
CA MET A 47 -20.43 -1.88 -1.38
C MET A 47 -20.73 -3.22 -0.71
N THR A 48 -19.92 -4.24 -1.03
CA THR A 48 -19.84 -5.44 -0.20
C THR A 48 -19.00 -5.18 1.05
N GLY A 49 -19.05 -6.08 2.04
CA GLY A 49 -18.22 -5.98 3.23
C GLY A 49 -16.71 -5.95 2.93
N ALA A 50 -16.27 -6.75 1.96
CA ALA A 50 -14.87 -6.77 1.52
C ALA A 50 -14.46 -5.41 0.92
N ASP A 51 -15.28 -4.85 0.00
CA ASP A 51 -15.00 -3.55 -0.61
C ASP A 51 -14.94 -2.44 0.45
N PHE A 52 -15.85 -2.49 1.43
CA PHE A 52 -15.92 -1.51 2.51
C PHE A 52 -14.69 -1.58 3.41
N LEU A 53 -14.30 -2.78 3.85
CA LEU A 53 -13.11 -2.94 4.69
C LEU A 53 -11.83 -2.57 3.91
N GLU A 54 -11.71 -2.96 2.64
CA GLU A 54 -10.57 -2.58 1.80
C GLU A 54 -10.44 -1.05 1.70
N ALA A 55 -11.54 -0.36 1.44
CA ALA A 55 -11.58 1.09 1.37
C ALA A 55 -11.25 1.74 2.71
N LEU A 56 -11.75 1.20 3.84
CA LEU A 56 -11.45 1.69 5.18
C LEU A 56 -9.96 1.54 5.53
N TYR A 57 -9.38 0.37 5.29
CA TYR A 57 -7.94 0.16 5.49
C TYR A 57 -7.12 1.05 4.56
N GLY A 58 -7.57 1.24 3.31
CA GLY A 58 -6.95 2.17 2.38
C GLY A 58 -6.91 3.60 2.94
N GLN A 59 -8.03 4.09 3.48
CA GLN A 59 -8.09 5.41 4.12
C GLN A 59 -7.11 5.51 5.31
N LEU A 60 -7.07 4.50 6.19
CA LEU A 60 -6.13 4.48 7.31
C LEU A 60 -4.66 4.56 6.84
N LEU A 61 -4.29 3.80 5.82
CA LEU A 61 -2.92 3.79 5.30
C LEU A 61 -2.54 5.08 4.57
N LEU A 62 -3.51 5.76 3.96
CA LEU A 62 -3.30 6.96 3.15
C LEU A 62 -3.33 8.25 3.98
N SER A 63 -4.23 8.35 4.96
CA SER A 63 -4.48 9.56 5.75
C SER A 63 -4.33 9.39 7.24
N GLY A 64 -4.06 8.18 7.74
CA GLY A 64 -3.99 7.91 9.19
C GLY A 64 -5.36 7.78 9.86
N ASN A 65 -6.41 8.15 9.14
CA ASN A 65 -7.77 8.27 9.64
C ASN A 65 -8.76 7.51 8.75
N GLY A 66 -9.76 6.89 9.37
CA GLY A 66 -10.91 6.26 8.71
C GLY A 66 -12.19 6.63 9.44
N PHE A 67 -13.22 6.99 8.69
CA PHE A 67 -14.49 7.47 9.25
C PHE A 67 -15.64 6.61 8.77
N VAL A 68 -16.39 6.03 9.71
CA VAL A 68 -17.58 5.23 9.43
C VAL A 68 -18.79 5.91 10.06
N GLU A 69 -19.71 6.40 9.22
CA GLU A 69 -20.98 6.96 9.66
C GLU A 69 -22.07 5.87 9.61
N ALA A 70 -22.83 5.72 10.69
CA ALA A 70 -24.02 4.89 10.70
C ALA A 70 -25.25 5.76 10.44
N ILE A 71 -26.07 5.36 9.47
CA ILE A 71 -27.34 6.03 9.15
C ILE A 71 -28.49 5.04 9.18
N ALA A 72 -29.66 5.49 9.64
CA ALA A 72 -30.89 4.72 9.52
C ALA A 72 -31.55 5.00 8.15
N VAL A 73 -31.80 3.95 7.38
CA VAL A 73 -32.45 4.02 6.06
C VAL A 73 -33.81 3.34 6.13
N GLY A 74 -34.86 4.10 5.77
CA GLY A 74 -36.26 3.69 5.88
C GLY A 74 -36.95 4.26 7.13
N ALA A 75 -38.26 4.49 7.05
CA ALA A 75 -39.05 5.05 8.15
C ALA A 75 -39.77 3.95 8.94
N GLY A 76 -39.84 4.11 10.26
CA GLY A 76 -40.59 3.21 11.17
C GLY A 76 -39.86 1.91 11.51
N ALA A 77 -40.63 0.89 11.95
CA ALA A 77 -40.11 -0.40 12.44
C ALA A 77 -39.39 -1.29 11.40
N GLY A 78 -39.25 -0.82 10.15
CA GLY A 78 -38.52 -1.49 9.07
C GLY A 78 -37.25 -0.76 8.63
N GLY A 79 -36.81 0.27 9.38
CA GLY A 79 -35.55 0.96 9.10
C GLY A 79 -34.35 0.04 9.27
N ARG A 80 -33.45 0.02 8.29
CA ARG A 80 -32.18 -0.72 8.36
C ARG A 80 -31.03 0.25 8.65
N ALA A 81 -30.07 -0.17 9.46
CA ALA A 81 -28.81 0.56 9.57
C ALA A 81 -27.98 0.36 8.29
N GLU A 82 -27.31 1.42 7.85
CA GLU A 82 -26.27 1.36 6.83
C GLU A 82 -25.00 2.04 7.34
N LEU A 83 -23.85 1.52 6.94
CA LEU A 83 -22.52 2.07 7.23
C LEU A 83 -21.95 2.72 5.98
N HIS A 84 -21.52 3.97 6.11
CA HIS A 84 -20.95 4.76 5.02
C HIS A 84 -19.57 5.27 5.38
N LEU A 85 -18.60 5.06 4.48
CA LEU A 85 -17.27 5.63 4.65
C LEU A 85 -17.26 7.10 4.24
N LEU A 86 -16.75 7.95 5.11
CA LEU A 86 -16.50 9.35 4.79
C LEU A 86 -15.05 9.51 4.36
N ARG A 87 -14.83 10.27 3.28
CA ARG A 87 -13.49 10.53 2.77
C ARG A 87 -12.74 11.41 3.77
N PRO A 88 -11.57 11.00 4.31
CA PRO A 88 -10.90 11.71 5.41
C PRO A 88 -10.52 13.16 5.07
N ASP A 89 -10.14 13.45 3.83
CA ASP A 89 -9.81 14.81 3.36
C ASP A 89 -11.00 15.78 3.34
N ARG A 90 -12.22 15.29 3.57
CA ARG A 90 -13.46 16.08 3.66
C ARG A 90 -14.00 16.16 5.08
N VAL A 91 -13.39 15.48 6.04
CA VAL A 91 -13.78 15.52 7.45
C VAL A 91 -12.84 16.45 8.19
N SER A 92 -13.36 17.18 9.16
CA SER A 92 -12.55 17.94 10.11
C SER A 92 -13.10 17.74 11.51
N VAL A 93 -12.22 17.45 12.46
CA VAL A 93 -12.57 17.38 13.88
C VAL A 93 -12.93 18.77 14.37
N VAL A 94 -14.02 18.86 15.13
CA VAL A 94 -14.41 20.11 15.79
C VAL A 94 -14.24 19.93 17.28
N SER A 95 -13.20 20.55 17.84
CA SER A 95 -12.90 20.48 19.26
C SER A 95 -13.85 21.38 20.07
N GLY A 96 -14.27 20.87 21.22
CA GLY A 96 -14.98 21.60 22.25
C GLY A 96 -14.06 22.56 23.01
N ALA A 97 -14.65 23.31 23.94
CA ALA A 97 -13.91 24.27 24.76
C ALA A 97 -12.87 23.62 25.70
N ASP A 98 -13.03 22.33 25.98
CA ASP A 98 -12.16 21.48 26.79
C ASP A 98 -11.07 20.77 25.96
N GLY A 99 -11.02 21.01 24.65
CA GLY A 99 -10.08 20.37 23.74
C GLY A 99 -10.51 18.99 23.26
N TRP A 100 -11.59 18.40 23.77
CA TRP A 100 -12.07 17.11 23.27
C TRP A 100 -12.90 17.26 21.99
N PRO A 101 -12.94 16.26 21.09
CA PRO A 101 -13.85 16.30 19.95
C PRO A 101 -15.31 16.49 20.41
N ALA A 102 -15.97 17.53 19.91
CA ALA A 102 -17.39 17.81 20.14
C ALA A 102 -18.27 17.46 18.91
N GLY A 103 -17.64 17.07 17.80
CA GLY A 103 -18.29 16.64 16.58
C GLY A 103 -17.37 16.71 15.38
N TYR A 104 -17.92 16.46 14.20
CA TYR A 104 -17.16 16.44 12.95
C TYR A 104 -17.87 17.27 11.88
N ASP A 105 -17.12 18.04 11.10
CA ASP A 105 -17.66 18.72 9.91
C ASP A 105 -17.29 17.91 8.66
N TYR A 106 -18.31 17.46 7.92
CA TYR A 106 -18.14 16.82 6.61
C TYR A 106 -18.47 17.79 5.48
N ARG A 107 -17.49 18.07 4.62
CA ARG A 107 -17.60 19.02 3.50
C ARG A 107 -17.79 18.31 2.17
N ALA A 108 -18.96 18.53 1.55
CA ALA A 108 -19.28 18.03 0.22
C ALA A 108 -19.55 19.21 -0.72
N GLY A 109 -18.55 19.57 -1.53
CA GLY A 109 -18.61 20.76 -2.38
C GLY A 109 -18.63 22.03 -1.53
N THR A 110 -19.65 22.88 -1.72
CA THR A 110 -19.82 24.14 -0.97
C THR A 110 -20.60 23.96 0.34
N ARG A 111 -21.13 22.76 0.61
CA ARG A 111 -21.92 22.48 1.81
C ARG A 111 -21.09 21.77 2.85
N ALA A 112 -21.23 22.19 4.10
CA ALA A 112 -20.73 21.47 5.27
C ALA A 112 -21.93 20.95 6.08
N ARG A 113 -21.84 19.71 6.56
CA ARG A 113 -22.77 19.17 7.56
C ARG A 113 -22.00 18.84 8.84
N ARG A 114 -22.59 19.19 9.98
CA ARG A 114 -22.12 18.75 11.29
C ARG A 114 -22.64 17.34 11.56
N ILE A 115 -21.75 16.46 12.00
CA ILE A 115 -22.03 15.09 12.42
C ILE A 115 -21.74 15.00 13.92
N ALA A 116 -22.67 14.43 14.67
CA ALA A 116 -22.53 14.19 16.10
C ALA A 116 -21.55 13.03 16.37
N LEU A 117 -21.07 12.91 17.60
CA LEU A 117 -20.11 11.87 17.96
C LEU A 117 -20.75 10.48 17.93
N GLU A 118 -21.99 10.38 18.41
CA GLU A 118 -22.72 9.12 18.63
C GLU A 118 -23.10 8.39 17.33
N GLY A 119 -22.86 8.99 16.17
CA GLY A 119 -23.15 8.39 14.85
C GLY A 119 -21.91 8.18 13.98
N LEU A 120 -20.71 8.48 14.47
CA LEU A 120 -19.48 8.43 13.69
C LEU A 120 -18.35 7.71 14.43
N LEU A 121 -17.92 6.58 13.90
CA LEU A 121 -16.68 5.96 14.30
C LEU A 121 -15.50 6.64 13.60
N HIS A 122 -14.57 7.16 14.39
CA HIS A 122 -13.27 7.65 13.94
C HIS A 122 -12.16 6.67 14.32
N LEU A 123 -11.69 5.91 13.33
CA LEU A 123 -10.52 5.04 13.45
C LEU A 123 -9.25 5.84 13.18
N LYS A 124 -8.28 5.77 14.11
CA LYS A 124 -7.02 6.50 14.03
C LYS A 124 -5.82 5.58 14.16
N LEU A 125 -4.82 5.82 13.32
CA LEU A 125 -3.46 5.34 13.56
C LEU A 125 -2.81 6.19 14.66
N PHE A 126 -1.85 5.62 15.37
CA PHE A 126 -1.15 6.35 16.43
C PHE A 126 -0.42 7.57 15.86
N HIS A 127 -0.64 8.74 16.46
CA HIS A 127 0.08 9.97 16.16
C HIS A 127 0.75 10.50 17.44
N PRO A 128 2.09 10.69 17.45
CA PRO A 128 2.79 11.13 18.66
C PRO A 128 2.75 12.66 18.91
N LEU A 129 2.15 13.44 18.00
CA LEU A 129 2.23 14.92 17.99
C LEU A 129 0.87 15.59 17.77
N ASP A 130 -0.19 14.82 17.53
CA ASP A 130 -1.54 15.30 17.28
C ASP A 130 -2.51 14.48 18.12
N ASP A 131 -3.39 15.15 18.85
CA ASP A 131 -4.35 14.52 19.76
C ASP A 131 -5.61 14.04 19.04
N HIS A 132 -5.88 14.57 17.85
CA HIS A 132 -7.16 14.43 17.15
C HIS A 132 -7.07 13.56 15.91
N GLU A 133 -5.96 13.61 15.19
CA GLU A 133 -5.76 12.92 13.91
C GLU A 133 -4.73 11.78 14.01
N GLY A 134 -4.82 10.82 13.10
CA GLY A 134 -3.86 9.72 12.99
C GLY A 134 -2.71 10.02 12.03
N PHE A 135 -1.56 9.39 12.25
CA PHE A 135 -0.39 9.55 11.38
C PHE A 135 -0.36 8.49 10.28
N ALA A 136 -0.37 8.92 9.02
CA ALA A 136 -0.39 8.01 7.87
C ALA A 136 0.99 7.38 7.58
N PRO A 137 1.07 6.06 7.33
CA PRO A 137 2.25 5.42 6.75
C PRO A 137 2.75 6.10 5.48
N LEU A 138 1.82 6.58 4.63
CA LEU A 138 2.18 7.33 3.43
C LEU A 138 2.95 8.63 3.77
N ALA A 139 2.57 9.33 4.85
CA ALA A 139 3.25 10.55 5.27
C ALA A 139 4.68 10.27 5.76
N ALA A 140 4.89 9.15 6.47
CA ALA A 140 6.23 8.70 6.85
C ALA A 140 7.13 8.43 5.62
N ALA A 141 6.54 7.94 4.52
CA ALA A 141 7.25 7.61 3.29
C ALA A 141 7.49 8.81 2.34
N GLN A 142 7.06 10.03 2.70
CA GLN A 142 6.98 11.16 1.75
C GLN A 142 8.29 11.43 1.00
N VAL A 143 9.42 11.47 1.70
CA VAL A 143 10.75 11.70 1.10
C VAL A 143 11.12 10.58 0.12
N ALA A 144 10.87 9.32 0.49
CA ALA A 144 11.15 8.17 -0.36
C ALA A 144 10.24 8.16 -1.61
N LEU A 145 8.97 8.57 -1.47
CA LEU A 145 8.04 8.73 -2.59
C LEU A 145 8.54 9.77 -3.59
N ASP A 146 8.98 10.92 -3.10
CA ASP A 146 9.47 12.01 -3.93
C ASP A 146 10.75 11.60 -4.67
N LEU A 147 11.69 10.94 -3.96
CA LEU A 147 12.91 10.39 -4.55
C LEU A 147 12.60 9.35 -5.63
N HIS A 148 11.76 8.36 -5.35
CA HIS A 148 11.39 7.31 -6.31
C HIS A 148 10.71 7.91 -7.55
N ASN A 149 9.79 8.85 -7.35
CA ASN A 149 9.08 9.52 -8.45
C ASN A 149 10.02 10.40 -9.29
N ALA A 150 10.94 11.12 -8.65
CA ALA A 150 11.93 11.95 -9.32
C ALA A 150 12.89 11.10 -10.15
N ALA A 151 13.41 10.01 -9.59
CA ALA A 151 14.28 9.07 -10.31
C ALA A 151 13.55 8.43 -11.51
N GLY A 152 12.26 8.08 -11.36
CA GLY A 152 11.45 7.58 -12.46
C GLY A 152 11.27 8.61 -13.59
N ARG A 153 10.97 9.87 -13.24
CA ARG A 153 10.86 10.97 -14.22
C ARG A 153 12.19 11.27 -14.89
N TRP A 154 13.29 11.26 -14.13
CA TRP A 154 14.64 11.43 -14.66
C TRP A 154 14.96 10.34 -15.67
N ASN A 155 14.76 9.07 -15.33
CA ASN A 155 15.04 7.96 -16.23
C ASN A 155 14.18 8.02 -17.49
N LYS A 156 12.90 8.38 -17.37
CA LYS A 156 12.02 8.58 -18.53
C LYS A 156 12.51 9.74 -19.40
N ALA A 157 12.75 10.90 -18.81
CA ALA A 157 13.23 12.08 -19.53
C ALA A 157 14.60 11.83 -20.16
N LEU A 158 15.44 11.04 -19.49
CA LEU A 158 16.69 10.58 -20.05
C LEU A 158 16.41 9.76 -21.30
N LEU A 159 15.54 8.75 -21.28
CA LEU A 159 15.22 7.96 -22.48
C LEU A 159 14.55 8.79 -23.59
N ASP A 160 13.61 9.66 -23.24
CA ASP A 160 12.88 10.51 -24.20
C ASP A 160 13.79 11.52 -24.90
N ASN A 161 14.74 12.12 -24.16
CA ASN A 161 15.67 13.12 -24.69
C ASN A 161 17.01 12.49 -25.14
N SER A 162 17.27 11.23 -24.77
CA SER A 162 18.43 10.48 -25.21
C SER A 162 18.15 9.89 -26.59
N ALA A 163 18.20 10.77 -27.59
CA ALA A 163 19.10 10.51 -28.69
C ALA A 163 20.55 10.54 -28.16
N ARG A 164 20.90 9.69 -27.18
CA ARG A 164 22.29 9.49 -26.76
C ARG A 164 22.97 8.91 -27.99
N PRO A 165 23.96 9.60 -28.58
CA PRO A 165 24.79 8.96 -29.58
C PRO A 165 25.35 7.70 -28.92
N SER A 166 25.14 6.54 -29.54
CA SER A 166 25.73 5.26 -29.06
C SER A 166 27.26 5.35 -28.95
N GLY A 167 27.84 6.35 -29.60
CA GLY A 167 29.20 6.82 -29.43
C GLY A 167 29.39 8.09 -30.22
N VAL A 168 30.60 8.65 -30.12
CA VAL A 168 31.05 9.76 -30.95
C VAL A 168 32.17 9.26 -31.85
N LEU A 169 32.08 9.62 -33.13
CA LEU A 169 33.16 9.39 -34.08
C LEU A 169 34.12 10.57 -34.00
N VAL A 170 35.32 10.33 -33.50
CA VAL A 170 36.38 11.34 -33.33
C VAL A 170 37.33 11.22 -34.52
N TYR A 171 37.63 12.34 -35.18
CA TYR A 171 38.62 12.40 -36.25
C TYR A 171 39.88 13.11 -35.74
N GLN A 172 41.03 12.42 -35.75
CA GLN A 172 42.33 12.97 -35.37
C GLN A 172 43.37 12.70 -36.48
N PRO A 173 43.51 13.60 -37.47
CA PRO A 173 44.49 13.45 -38.53
C PRO A 173 45.91 13.73 -38.03
N LYS A 174 46.90 13.02 -38.59
CA LYS A 174 48.32 13.12 -38.20
C LYS A 174 48.97 14.47 -38.51
N GLU A 175 48.48 15.21 -39.51
CA GLU A 175 49.08 16.47 -39.98
C GLU A 175 48.22 17.72 -39.70
N GLY A 176 47.10 17.55 -38.97
CA GLY A 176 46.15 18.63 -38.71
C GLY A 176 45.25 18.97 -39.91
N GLY A 177 43.97 19.23 -39.66
CA GLY A 177 42.98 19.55 -40.69
C GLY A 177 41.59 18.99 -40.35
N ASN A 178 40.53 19.61 -40.89
CA ASN A 178 39.17 19.09 -40.77
C ASN A 178 38.82 18.22 -41.98
N LEU A 179 37.81 17.35 -41.85
CA LEU A 179 37.21 16.67 -43.00
C LEU A 179 36.72 17.70 -44.03
N THR A 180 36.90 17.43 -45.31
CA THR A 180 36.24 18.23 -46.36
C THR A 180 34.72 18.01 -46.31
N ALA A 181 33.93 18.94 -46.87
CA ALA A 181 32.47 18.83 -46.87
C ALA A 181 31.98 17.53 -47.54
N ASP A 182 32.65 17.10 -48.61
CA ASP A 182 32.32 15.87 -49.34
C ASP A 182 32.63 14.62 -48.50
N GLN A 183 33.77 14.62 -47.79
CA GLN A 183 34.14 13.52 -46.88
C GLN A 183 33.17 13.42 -45.70
N TYR A 184 32.78 14.55 -45.13
CA TYR A 184 31.80 14.60 -44.05
C TYR A 184 30.45 14.05 -44.49
N GLN A 185 29.95 14.46 -45.67
CA GLN A 185 28.65 13.97 -46.15
C GLN A 185 28.67 12.48 -46.48
N ARG A 186 29.75 11.99 -47.12
CA ARG A 186 29.91 10.56 -47.37
C ARG A 186 29.89 9.75 -46.07
N LEU A 187 30.65 10.20 -45.06
CA LEU A 187 30.73 9.54 -43.76
C LEU A 187 29.39 9.55 -43.02
N LYS A 188 28.64 10.67 -43.11
CA LYS A 188 27.30 10.78 -42.54
C LYS A 188 26.34 9.76 -43.18
N VAL A 189 26.33 9.66 -44.50
CA VAL A 189 25.49 8.71 -45.24
C VAL A 189 25.87 7.26 -44.89
N GLU A 190 27.16 6.92 -44.89
CA GLU A 190 27.63 5.58 -44.51
C GLU A 190 27.25 5.22 -43.05
N LEU A 191 27.27 6.20 -42.13
CA LEU A 191 26.87 5.99 -40.74
C LEU A 191 25.36 5.77 -40.59
N ASP A 192 24.55 6.62 -41.25
CA ASP A 192 23.09 6.53 -41.22
C ASP A 192 22.59 5.24 -41.90
N GLU A 193 23.15 4.87 -43.06
CA GLU A 193 22.77 3.68 -43.81
C GLU A 193 23.35 2.38 -43.24
N GLY A 194 24.54 2.42 -42.64
CA GLY A 194 25.24 1.23 -42.18
C GLY A 194 24.89 0.80 -40.76
N TYR A 195 24.65 1.78 -39.87
CA TYR A 195 24.76 1.59 -38.42
C TYR A 195 23.64 2.24 -37.59
N SER A 196 22.72 2.99 -38.20
CA SER A 196 21.54 3.52 -37.49
C SER A 196 20.39 2.50 -37.45
N GLY A 197 19.65 2.49 -36.34
CA GLY A 197 18.44 1.68 -36.14
C GLY A 197 18.65 0.32 -35.46
N PRO A 198 17.59 -0.27 -34.86
CA PRO A 198 17.68 -1.46 -34.02
C PRO A 198 18.15 -2.72 -34.76
N MET A 199 17.89 -2.82 -36.06
CA MET A 199 18.28 -3.97 -36.89
C MET A 199 19.78 -4.02 -37.22
N ARG A 200 20.51 -2.91 -37.00
CA ARG A 200 21.92 -2.73 -37.38
C ARG A 200 22.85 -2.58 -36.18
N ALA A 201 22.32 -2.73 -34.97
CA ALA A 201 23.09 -2.70 -33.73
C ALA A 201 24.13 -3.83 -33.69
N GLY A 202 25.37 -3.52 -33.34
CA GLY A 202 26.46 -4.50 -33.19
C GLY A 202 27.21 -4.84 -34.48
N ARG A 203 26.98 -4.15 -35.61
CA ARG A 203 27.79 -4.33 -36.82
C ARG A 203 29.20 -3.76 -36.62
N PRO A 204 30.27 -4.48 -37.02
CA PRO A 204 31.63 -3.96 -36.94
C PRO A 204 31.78 -2.70 -37.82
N LEU A 205 32.28 -1.61 -37.24
CA LEU A 205 32.55 -0.35 -37.95
C LEU A 205 34.00 -0.33 -38.41
N LEU A 206 34.23 -0.22 -39.73
CA LEU A 206 35.58 -0.04 -40.29
C LEU A 206 35.98 1.43 -40.17
N LEU A 207 37.11 1.70 -39.51
CA LEU A 207 37.62 3.04 -39.25
C LEU A 207 38.97 3.24 -39.94
N GLU A 208 39.09 4.27 -40.77
CA GLU A 208 40.30 4.60 -41.51
C GLU A 208 40.82 6.00 -41.13
N GLY A 209 42.09 6.29 -41.42
CA GLY A 209 42.60 7.66 -41.49
C GLY A 209 42.56 8.49 -40.20
N GLY A 210 42.66 7.88 -39.01
CA GLY A 210 42.61 8.60 -37.73
C GLY A 210 41.19 8.81 -37.19
N LEU A 211 40.20 8.12 -37.76
CA LEU A 211 38.88 7.97 -37.16
C LEU A 211 38.92 6.98 -35.98
N ASP A 212 38.31 7.37 -34.87
CA ASP A 212 38.20 6.60 -33.64
C ASP A 212 36.75 6.64 -33.14
N TRP A 213 36.17 5.48 -32.79
CA TRP A 213 34.82 5.40 -32.26
C TRP A 213 34.87 5.26 -30.74
N LYS A 214 34.38 6.27 -30.03
CA LYS A 214 34.27 6.24 -28.57
C LYS A 214 32.83 5.93 -28.18
N SER A 215 32.60 4.71 -27.70
CA SER A 215 31.30 4.29 -27.18
C SER A 215 30.94 5.10 -25.93
N MET A 216 29.70 5.61 -25.88
CA MET A 216 29.18 6.31 -24.70
C MET A 216 28.36 5.34 -23.86
N GLY A 217 28.91 4.89 -22.73
CA GLY A 217 28.23 4.03 -21.76
C GLY A 217 27.32 4.81 -20.78
N LEU A 218 26.69 4.09 -19.84
CA LEU A 218 26.02 4.73 -18.70
C LEU A 218 27.07 5.49 -17.87
N SER A 219 26.76 6.74 -17.53
CA SER A 219 27.62 7.50 -16.63
C SER A 219 27.46 6.98 -15.20
N PRO A 220 28.48 7.07 -14.32
CA PRO A 220 28.35 6.72 -12.90
C PRO A 220 27.14 7.38 -12.23
N LYS A 221 26.85 8.64 -12.59
CA LYS A 221 25.68 9.39 -12.13
C LYS A 221 24.35 8.71 -12.49
N ASP A 222 24.25 8.06 -13.65
CA ASP A 222 23.04 7.33 -14.05
C ASP A 222 22.84 6.05 -13.22
N MET A 223 23.95 5.39 -12.82
CA MET A 223 23.90 4.21 -11.96
C MET A 223 23.44 4.56 -10.54
N ASP A 224 23.91 5.69 -9.99
CA ASP A 224 23.49 6.18 -8.68
C ASP A 224 21.97 6.40 -8.59
N PHE A 225 21.32 6.86 -9.68
CA PHE A 225 19.87 7.03 -9.71
C PHE A 225 19.08 5.72 -9.70
N VAL A 226 19.61 4.66 -10.30
CA VAL A 226 18.98 3.33 -10.26
C VAL A 226 19.04 2.77 -8.84
N GLU A 227 20.19 2.90 -8.18
CA GLU A 227 20.36 2.49 -6.79
C GLU A 227 19.46 3.30 -5.84
N ALA A 228 19.45 4.63 -5.97
CA ALA A 228 18.58 5.51 -5.20
C ALA A 228 17.09 5.17 -5.38
N LYS A 229 16.66 4.83 -6.61
CA LYS A 229 15.28 4.39 -6.88
C LYS A 229 14.96 3.08 -6.15
N ASN A 230 15.88 2.11 -6.16
CA ASN A 230 15.68 0.83 -5.49
C ASN A 230 15.68 0.98 -3.96
N GLY A 231 16.55 1.83 -3.40
CA GLY A 231 16.54 2.19 -1.97
C GLY A 231 15.21 2.83 -1.58
N ALA A 232 14.77 3.84 -2.33
CA ALA A 232 13.49 4.51 -2.10
C ALA A 232 12.29 3.55 -2.18
N ALA A 233 12.31 2.56 -3.08
CA ALA A 233 11.27 1.54 -3.14
C ALA A 233 11.21 0.70 -1.85
N ARG A 234 12.37 0.38 -1.24
CA ARG A 234 12.43 -0.35 0.03
C ARG A 234 11.97 0.51 1.21
N ASP A 235 12.31 1.79 1.24
CA ASP A 235 11.86 2.72 2.29
C ASP A 235 10.33 2.92 2.24
N ILE A 236 9.75 2.99 1.04
CA ILE A 236 8.29 3.00 0.88
C ILE A 236 7.69 1.71 1.45
N ALA A 237 8.25 0.54 1.08
CA ALA A 237 7.77 -0.75 1.58
C ALA A 237 7.84 -0.85 3.12
N LEU A 238 8.95 -0.37 3.70
CA LEU A 238 9.20 -0.31 5.14
C LEU A 238 8.13 0.52 5.85
N ALA A 239 7.78 1.70 5.34
CA ALA A 239 6.78 2.57 5.95
C ALA A 239 5.40 1.90 6.07
N PHE A 240 5.02 1.05 5.11
CA PHE A 240 3.77 0.28 5.13
C PHE A 240 3.90 -1.07 5.85
N GLY A 241 5.08 -1.45 6.31
CA GLY A 241 5.32 -2.77 6.92
C GLY A 241 5.31 -3.94 5.92
N VAL A 242 5.45 -3.67 4.62
CA VAL A 242 5.40 -4.72 3.59
C VAL A 242 6.82 -5.22 3.31
N PRO A 243 7.09 -6.54 3.45
CA PRO A 243 8.36 -7.11 3.05
C PRO A 243 8.65 -6.86 1.55
N PRO A 244 9.83 -6.31 1.17
CA PRO A 244 10.14 -5.98 -0.22
C PRO A 244 10.01 -7.16 -1.20
N MET A 245 10.24 -8.38 -0.71
CA MET A 245 10.09 -9.62 -1.47
C MET A 245 8.64 -9.83 -1.97
N LEU A 246 7.63 -9.48 -1.18
CA LEU A 246 6.22 -9.59 -1.58
C LEU A 246 5.84 -8.58 -2.67
N LEU A 247 6.63 -7.52 -2.83
CA LEU A 247 6.47 -6.50 -3.86
C LEU A 247 7.28 -6.81 -5.13
N GLY A 248 8.07 -7.88 -5.14
CA GLY A 248 8.98 -8.21 -6.24
C GLY A 248 10.16 -7.23 -6.37
N ILE A 249 10.50 -6.51 -5.30
CA ILE A 249 11.68 -5.64 -5.29
C ILE A 249 12.93 -6.54 -5.30
N PRO A 250 13.93 -6.29 -6.18
CA PRO A 250 15.12 -7.13 -6.28
C PRO A 250 15.86 -7.31 -4.94
N GLY A 251 16.38 -8.52 -4.67
CA GLY A 251 17.08 -8.91 -3.44
C GLY A 251 17.25 -10.44 -3.35
N ASP A 252 17.72 -10.94 -2.21
CA ASP A 252 17.98 -12.38 -1.98
C ASP A 252 16.66 -13.17 -1.74
N ASN A 253 16.06 -13.59 -2.85
CA ASN A 253 14.73 -14.20 -2.89
C ASN A 253 14.83 -15.75 -3.00
N THR A 254 14.86 -16.47 -1.86
CA THR A 254 14.68 -17.93 -1.82
C THR A 254 13.25 -18.32 -1.42
N TYR A 255 12.78 -19.52 -1.76
CA TYR A 255 11.42 -19.97 -1.37
C TYR A 255 11.17 -19.95 0.15
N ALA A 256 12.16 -20.34 0.95
CA ALA A 256 12.08 -20.28 2.41
C ALA A 256 11.91 -18.83 2.91
N ASN A 257 12.63 -17.88 2.31
CA ASN A 257 12.49 -16.46 2.61
C ASN A 257 11.09 -15.94 2.27
N TYR A 258 10.45 -16.47 1.22
CA TYR A 258 9.09 -16.06 0.83
C TYR A 258 8.04 -16.44 1.88
N GLN A 259 8.07 -17.69 2.35
CA GLN A 259 7.11 -18.18 3.35
C GLN A 259 7.22 -17.40 4.66
N GLU A 260 8.44 -17.18 5.15
CA GLU A 260 8.67 -16.39 6.35
C GLU A 260 8.30 -14.91 6.16
N ALA A 261 8.59 -14.32 4.97
CA ALA A 261 8.15 -12.96 4.66
C ALA A 261 6.62 -12.84 4.67
N ASN A 262 5.89 -13.79 4.10
CA ASN A 262 4.43 -13.79 4.11
C ASN A 262 3.87 -13.90 5.54
N ARG A 263 4.45 -14.77 6.36
CA ARG A 263 4.09 -14.89 7.79
C ARG A 263 4.37 -13.59 8.56
N ALA A 264 5.54 -12.99 8.37
CA ALA A 264 5.91 -11.72 9.00
C ALA A 264 4.95 -10.60 8.59
N PHE A 265 4.56 -10.54 7.32
CA PHE A 265 3.59 -9.58 6.80
C PHE A 265 2.23 -9.68 7.52
N TYR A 266 1.67 -10.89 7.65
CA TYR A 266 0.41 -11.07 8.37
C TYR A 266 0.56 -10.71 9.85
N ARG A 267 1.59 -11.22 10.53
CA ARG A 267 1.77 -11.04 11.98
C ARG A 267 2.08 -9.60 12.40
N LEU A 268 2.94 -8.91 11.65
CA LEU A 268 3.45 -7.60 12.05
C LEU A 268 2.64 -6.43 11.47
N THR A 269 1.87 -6.66 10.40
CA THR A 269 1.18 -5.58 9.69
C THR A 269 -0.31 -5.80 9.59
N VAL A 270 -0.75 -6.95 9.04
CA VAL A 270 -2.18 -7.18 8.77
C VAL A 270 -2.96 -7.44 10.05
N LEU A 271 -2.55 -8.39 10.88
CA LEU A 271 -3.31 -8.78 12.07
C LEU A 271 -3.44 -7.65 13.10
N PRO A 272 -2.40 -6.84 13.42
CA PRO A 272 -2.55 -5.71 14.32
C PRO A 272 -3.54 -4.67 13.79
N LEU A 273 -3.55 -4.44 12.47
CA LEU A 273 -4.48 -3.53 11.80
C LEU A 273 -5.93 -4.05 11.90
N VAL A 274 -6.17 -5.32 11.58
CA VAL A 274 -7.50 -5.93 11.63
C VAL A 274 -8.02 -6.04 13.06
N THR A 275 -7.17 -6.44 14.02
CA THR A 275 -7.53 -6.56 15.44
C THR A 275 -7.97 -5.22 16.01
N ARG A 276 -7.22 -4.14 15.74
CA ARG A 276 -7.61 -2.80 16.17
C ARG A 276 -8.94 -2.38 15.56
N THR A 277 -9.13 -2.60 14.26
CA THR A 277 -10.39 -2.26 13.58
C THR A 277 -11.56 -3.04 14.15
N GLY A 278 -11.39 -4.35 14.41
CA GLY A 278 -12.40 -5.19 15.07
C GLY A 278 -12.77 -4.66 16.46
N ALA A 279 -11.78 -4.27 17.27
CA ALA A 279 -12.02 -3.70 18.60
C ALA A 279 -12.83 -2.39 18.54
N SER A 280 -12.50 -1.49 17.62
CA SER A 280 -13.26 -0.24 17.46
C SER A 280 -14.66 -0.46 16.89
N LEU A 281 -14.82 -1.37 15.93
CA LEU A 281 -16.14 -1.76 15.41
C LEU A 281 -17.00 -2.45 16.48
N SER A 282 -16.39 -3.20 17.39
CA SER A 282 -17.09 -3.85 18.51
C SER A 282 -17.82 -2.82 19.38
N VAL A 283 -17.11 -1.76 19.77
CA VAL A 283 -17.69 -0.67 20.57
C VAL A 283 -18.77 0.06 19.78
N PHE A 284 -18.44 0.49 18.55
CA PHE A 284 -19.36 1.28 17.73
C PHE A 284 -20.66 0.55 17.39
N LEU A 285 -20.56 -0.72 16.95
CA LEU A 285 -21.74 -1.52 16.61
C LEU A 285 -22.47 -2.01 17.87
N GLY A 286 -21.77 -2.21 18.98
CA GLY A 286 -22.38 -2.50 20.28
C GLY A 286 -23.24 -1.34 20.78
N GLU A 287 -22.76 -0.10 20.68
CA GLU A 287 -23.53 1.12 21.02
C GLU A 287 -24.75 1.29 20.12
N LEU A 288 -24.63 1.01 18.82
CA LEU A 288 -25.75 1.08 17.87
C LEU A 288 -26.82 0.02 18.11
N THR A 289 -26.44 -1.16 18.60
CA THR A 289 -27.36 -2.28 18.87
C THR A 289 -27.88 -2.28 20.31
N GLY A 290 -27.20 -1.60 21.23
CA GLY A 290 -27.48 -1.62 22.67
C GLY A 290 -27.00 -2.89 23.37
N GLU A 291 -26.14 -3.69 22.72
CA GLU A 291 -25.66 -4.98 23.22
C GLU A 291 -24.13 -5.00 23.33
N ALA A 292 -23.61 -5.73 24.32
CA ALA A 292 -22.17 -5.92 24.45
C ALA A 292 -21.67 -6.85 23.34
N LEU A 293 -20.94 -6.30 22.38
CA LEU A 293 -20.39 -7.01 21.22
C LEU A 293 -18.87 -7.05 21.29
N ARG A 294 -18.29 -8.20 20.95
CA ARG A 294 -16.85 -8.35 20.67
C ARG A 294 -16.66 -9.00 19.30
N LEU A 295 -15.99 -8.30 18.40
CA LEU A 295 -15.59 -8.77 17.08
C LEU A 295 -14.12 -9.19 17.09
N VAL A 296 -13.87 -10.46 16.80
CA VAL A 296 -12.52 -11.05 16.77
C VAL A 296 -12.18 -11.46 15.33
N PRO A 297 -10.97 -11.17 14.81
CA PRO A 297 -10.59 -11.61 13.48
C PRO A 297 -10.62 -13.13 13.35
N ASP A 298 -11.24 -13.65 12.30
CA ASP A 298 -11.24 -15.08 12.01
C ASP A 298 -9.91 -15.50 11.38
N LEU A 299 -9.01 -16.01 12.22
CA LEU A 299 -7.68 -16.43 11.78
C LEU A 299 -7.68 -17.78 11.05
N ASP A 300 -8.77 -18.56 11.05
CA ASP A 300 -8.85 -19.89 10.39
C ASP A 300 -8.79 -19.75 8.88
N THR A 301 -9.40 -18.67 8.40
CA THR A 301 -9.51 -18.37 6.97
C THR A 301 -8.18 -17.91 6.35
N VAL A 302 -7.17 -17.62 7.17
CA VAL A 302 -5.88 -17.08 6.72
C VAL A 302 -4.93 -18.21 6.34
N ALA A 303 -4.91 -18.57 5.05
CA ALA A 303 -4.06 -19.62 4.51
C ALA A 303 -2.56 -19.47 4.87
N GLY A 304 -2.06 -18.23 5.01
CA GLY A 304 -0.67 -17.94 5.40
C GLY A 304 -0.29 -18.34 6.83
N LEU A 305 -1.28 -18.64 7.69
CA LEU A 305 -1.08 -18.97 9.11
C LEU A 305 -1.47 -20.42 9.46
N ALA A 306 -1.95 -21.20 8.48
CA ALA A 306 -2.46 -22.55 8.69
C ALA A 306 -1.48 -23.47 9.45
N ALA A 307 -0.21 -23.53 9.03
CA ALA A 307 0.78 -24.39 9.67
C ALA A 307 1.07 -24.07 11.15
N GLU A 308 1.01 -22.78 11.52
CA GLU A 308 1.22 -22.37 12.92
C GLU A 308 -0.01 -22.66 13.77
N ARG A 309 -1.19 -22.48 13.17
CA ARG A 309 -2.46 -22.84 13.79
C ARG A 309 -2.54 -24.33 14.05
N ASP A 310 -2.22 -25.18 13.08
CA ASP A 310 -2.21 -26.63 13.26
C ASP A 310 -1.31 -27.03 14.44
N ALA A 311 -0.13 -26.38 14.56
CA ALA A 311 0.78 -26.60 15.67
C ALA A 311 0.25 -26.08 17.02
N LEU A 312 -0.51 -24.98 17.04
CA LEU A 312 -1.15 -24.46 18.25
C LEU A 312 -2.32 -25.36 18.68
N TRP A 313 -3.22 -25.70 17.75
CA TRP A 313 -4.36 -26.59 17.98
C TRP A 313 -3.92 -27.97 18.47
N ALA A 314 -2.88 -28.56 17.87
CA ALA A 314 -2.32 -29.83 18.32
C ALA A 314 -1.80 -29.75 19.77
N ARG A 315 -1.14 -28.63 20.14
CA ARG A 315 -0.59 -28.41 21.48
C ARG A 315 -1.66 -28.19 22.53
N VAL A 316 -2.65 -27.33 22.24
CA VAL A 316 -3.76 -27.01 23.14
C VAL A 316 -4.71 -28.19 23.26
N GLY A 317 -5.01 -28.89 22.16
CA GLY A 317 -5.83 -30.10 22.15
C GLY A 317 -5.23 -31.21 23.02
N ALA A 318 -3.91 -31.41 22.94
CA ALA A 318 -3.19 -32.38 23.75
C ALA A 318 -3.05 -32.00 25.23
N ALA A 319 -3.30 -30.74 25.62
CA ALA A 319 -3.23 -30.28 27.00
C ALA A 319 -4.45 -30.77 27.80
N ALA A 320 -4.41 -32.01 28.28
CA ALA A 320 -5.51 -32.65 29.02
C ALA A 320 -5.84 -31.97 30.38
N PHE A 321 -5.00 -31.06 30.86
CA PHE A 321 -5.18 -30.35 32.12
C PHE A 321 -6.01 -29.06 31.98
N LEU A 322 -6.28 -28.60 30.76
CA LEU A 322 -7.13 -27.43 30.50
C LEU A 322 -8.57 -27.87 30.24
N THR A 323 -9.52 -27.09 30.73
CA THR A 323 -10.94 -27.18 30.36
C THR A 323 -11.15 -26.77 28.90
N ASP A 324 -12.27 -27.17 28.31
CA ASP A 324 -12.59 -26.78 26.91
C ASP A 324 -12.73 -25.26 26.75
N GLU A 325 -13.15 -24.56 27.81
CA GLU A 325 -13.24 -23.09 27.82
C GLU A 325 -11.86 -22.44 27.83
N GLU A 326 -10.94 -22.90 28.70
CA GLU A 326 -9.54 -22.42 28.72
C GLU A 326 -8.80 -22.76 27.42
N LYS A 327 -9.13 -23.89 26.79
CA LYS A 327 -8.57 -24.26 25.47
C LYS A 327 -9.04 -23.32 24.38
N ARG A 328 -10.34 -22.98 24.34
CA ARG A 328 -10.88 -22.00 23.40
C ARG A 328 -10.22 -20.64 23.58
N GLU A 329 -10.10 -20.17 24.83
CA GLU A 329 -9.45 -18.90 25.11
C GLU A 329 -7.98 -18.90 24.64
N ALA A 330 -7.26 -20.00 24.83
CA ALA A 330 -5.87 -20.16 24.40
C ALA A 330 -5.68 -20.15 22.87
N VAL A 331 -6.70 -20.49 22.08
CA VAL A 331 -6.68 -20.41 20.61
C VAL A 331 -7.36 -19.15 20.07
N GLY A 332 -7.87 -18.27 20.95
CA GLY A 332 -8.47 -16.99 20.59
C GLY A 332 -10.00 -17.01 20.41
N TYR A 333 -10.68 -18.03 20.94
CA TYR A 333 -12.13 -18.24 20.88
C TYR A 333 -12.77 -18.10 22.27
#